data_AF-A0A2W4RW64-F1
#
_entry.id   AF-A0A2W4RW64-F1
#
_cell.length_a   1.000
_cell.length_b   1.000
_cell.length_c   1.000
_cell.angle_alpha   90.00
_cell.angle_beta   90.00
_cell.angle_gamma   90.00
#
_symmetry.space_group_name_H-M   'P 1'
#
loop_
_entity.id
_entity.type
_entity.pdbx_description
1 polymer ?
#
loop_
_entity_poly.entity_id
_entity_poly.type
_entity_poly.pdbx_seq_one_letter_code
_entity_poly.pdbx_strand_id
1 'polypeptide(L)'
;MTSNVVELRPAGRADPFAPVAPRLLAALEAELARCPPRPTGIPASVAWLQEPAGTLGNRPLARRALEQLRDSLFHAPGRDAEMRLLWREGLASACYARVIAAQVGFDSPLLTGAALLHRVGEIAALHALARAEAASGLKLVGPVMQQIMEARTDELVSRVTRSWGLPGELRLTLIRWRVEQENLQRPQCVTLLMMAQALSTELVHAATCTPGLVEVAQQSLGLPASIVSGSRAATAGIAQLLEQVAPATA
;
A
#
# COMPACT_ATOMS: atom_id res chain seq x y z
N MET A 1 -62.39 -0.32 35.05
CA MET A 1 -61.59 0.76 34.46
C MET A 1 -60.44 0.13 33.70
N THR A 2 -60.63 -0.15 32.42
CA THR A 2 -59.63 -0.74 31.53
C THR A 2 -58.98 0.37 30.72
N SER A 3 -57.66 0.55 30.91
CA SER A 3 -56.86 1.54 30.22
C SER A 3 -56.63 1.11 28.77
N ASN A 4 -57.14 1.89 27.81
CA ASN A 4 -56.82 1.75 26.40
C ASN A 4 -55.52 2.50 26.12
N VAL A 5 -54.39 1.79 26.08
CA VAL A 5 -53.14 2.32 25.56
C VAL A 5 -53.13 2.09 24.05
N VAL A 6 -53.24 3.17 23.28
CA VAL A 6 -53.04 3.14 21.83
C VAL A 6 -51.54 3.16 21.57
N GLU A 7 -50.98 2.03 21.13
CA GLU A 7 -49.61 1.99 20.60
C GLU A 7 -49.56 2.71 19.26
N LEU A 8 -48.96 3.90 19.25
CA LEU A 8 -48.58 4.58 18.02
C LEU A 8 -47.39 3.83 17.41
N ARG A 9 -47.66 2.94 16.44
CA ARG A 9 -46.62 2.41 15.54
C ARG A 9 -45.95 3.59 14.83
N PRO A 10 -44.63 3.78 14.97
CA PRO A 10 -43.93 4.77 14.16
C PRO A 10 -44.05 4.33 12.70
N ALA A 11 -44.61 5.20 11.86
CA ALA A 11 -44.65 5.00 10.43
C ALA A 11 -43.22 4.74 9.95
N GLY A 12 -42.99 3.55 9.38
CA GLY A 12 -41.71 3.15 8.81
C GLY A 12 -41.30 4.18 7.76
N ARG A 13 -40.37 5.05 8.14
CA ARG A 13 -39.70 5.96 7.22
C ARG A 13 -38.85 5.07 6.33
N ALA A 14 -39.32 4.81 5.11
CA ALA A 14 -38.54 4.10 4.11
C ALA A 14 -37.19 4.80 3.98
N ASP A 15 -36.11 4.08 4.24
CA ASP A 15 -34.74 4.58 4.16
C ASP A 15 -34.45 4.92 2.69
N PRO A 16 -34.25 6.21 2.32
CA PRO A 16 -34.00 6.61 0.94
C PRO A 16 -32.71 6.02 0.36
N PHE A 17 -31.86 5.40 1.20
CA PHE A 17 -30.59 4.78 0.79
C PHE A 17 -30.66 3.27 0.51
N ALA A 18 -31.78 2.61 0.83
CA ALA A 18 -31.90 1.14 0.70
C ALA A 18 -31.65 0.57 -0.73
N PRO A 19 -32.01 1.22 -1.85
CA PRO A 19 -31.70 0.72 -3.20
C PRO A 19 -30.37 1.23 -3.77
N VAL A 20 -29.64 2.08 -3.05
CA VAL A 20 -28.47 2.83 -3.55
C VAL A 20 -27.16 2.10 -3.26
N ALA A 21 -27.03 1.50 -2.07
CA ALA A 21 -25.87 0.69 -1.69
C ALA A 21 -25.62 -0.53 -2.61
N PRO A 22 -26.65 -1.28 -3.08
CA PRO A 22 -26.43 -2.43 -3.96
C PRO A 22 -25.80 -2.07 -5.32
N ARG A 23 -26.07 -0.86 -5.85
CA ARG A 23 -25.53 -0.42 -7.14
C ARG A 23 -24.04 -0.12 -7.07
N LEU A 24 -23.60 0.58 -6.02
CA LEU A 24 -22.18 0.84 -5.79
C LEU A 24 -21.42 -0.46 -5.53
N LEU A 25 -21.98 -1.36 -4.73
CA LEU A 25 -21.37 -2.67 -4.46
C LEU A 25 -21.26 -3.52 -5.72
N ALA A 26 -22.30 -3.56 -6.57
CA ALA A 26 -22.26 -4.26 -7.84
C ALA A 26 -21.23 -3.66 -8.81
N ALA A 27 -21.16 -2.32 -8.90
CA ALA A 27 -20.16 -1.64 -9.71
C ALA A 27 -18.74 -1.91 -9.19
N LEU A 28 -18.55 -1.92 -7.88
CA LEU A 28 -17.27 -2.23 -7.24
C LEU A 28 -16.85 -3.67 -7.51
N GLU A 29 -17.73 -4.67 -7.33
CA GLU A 29 -17.42 -6.07 -7.65
C GLU A 29 -17.05 -6.23 -9.13
N ALA A 30 -17.74 -5.52 -10.04
CA ALA A 30 -17.42 -5.53 -11.47
C ALA A 30 -16.04 -4.89 -11.78
N GLU A 31 -15.67 -3.81 -11.09
CA GLU A 31 -14.35 -3.19 -11.25
C GLU A 31 -13.24 -4.00 -10.58
N LEU A 32 -13.49 -4.61 -9.42
CA LEU A 32 -12.54 -5.49 -8.72
C LEU A 32 -12.22 -6.74 -9.56
N ALA A 33 -13.20 -7.26 -10.31
CA ALA A 33 -13.00 -8.33 -11.29
C ALA A 33 -11.96 -7.96 -12.37
N ARG A 34 -11.75 -6.66 -12.64
CA ARG A 34 -10.77 -6.18 -13.62
C ARG A 34 -9.41 -5.99 -12.95
N CYS A 35 -8.35 -6.45 -13.62
CA CYS A 35 -7.00 -6.06 -13.22
C CYS A 35 -6.66 -4.68 -13.77
N PRO A 36 -6.02 -3.79 -12.98
CA PRO A 36 -5.40 -2.60 -13.53
C PRO A 36 -4.32 -2.99 -14.55
N PRO A 37 -4.09 -2.17 -15.59
CA PRO A 37 -3.01 -2.40 -16.54
C PRO A 37 -1.67 -2.44 -15.82
N ARG A 38 -0.72 -3.25 -16.34
CA ARG A 38 0.64 -3.29 -15.79
C ARG A 38 1.29 -1.92 -15.97
N PRO A 39 1.75 -1.26 -14.89
CA PRO A 39 2.46 -0.01 -15.03
C PRO A 39 3.82 -0.26 -15.69
N THR A 40 4.15 0.60 -16.64
CA THR A 40 5.49 0.63 -17.24
C THR A 40 6.48 1.16 -16.20
N GLY A 41 7.72 0.67 -16.22
CA GLY A 41 8.79 1.25 -15.42
C GLY A 41 9.07 0.58 -14.07
N ILE A 42 8.28 -0.41 -13.59
CA ILE A 42 8.61 -1.15 -12.35
C ILE A 42 10.09 -1.60 -12.31
N PRO A 43 10.63 -2.30 -13.33
CA PRO A 43 12.02 -2.75 -13.28
C PRO A 43 13.03 -1.58 -13.26
N ALA A 44 12.73 -0.52 -14.01
CA ALA A 44 13.58 0.67 -14.08
C ALA A 44 13.59 1.44 -12.74
N SER A 45 12.43 1.57 -12.09
CA SER A 45 12.30 2.17 -10.75
C SER A 45 13.06 1.37 -9.70
N VAL A 46 12.95 0.03 -9.71
CA VAL A 46 13.71 -0.82 -8.80
C VAL A 46 15.21 -0.68 -9.05
N ALA A 47 15.65 -0.73 -10.30
CA ALA A 47 17.05 -0.57 -10.69
C ALA A 47 17.61 0.80 -10.27
N TRP A 48 16.84 1.87 -10.46
CA TRP A 48 17.21 3.22 -10.03
C TRP A 48 17.41 3.31 -8.53
N LEU A 49 16.49 2.73 -7.75
CA LEU A 49 16.60 2.71 -6.30
C LEU A 49 17.86 1.97 -5.83
N GLN A 50 18.39 1.01 -6.60
CA GLN A 50 19.64 0.32 -6.26
C GLN A 50 20.88 1.22 -6.38
N GLU A 51 20.79 2.35 -7.07
CA GLU A 51 21.96 3.18 -7.33
C GLU A 51 22.50 3.87 -6.05
N PRO A 52 23.81 4.17 -6.01
CA PRO A 52 24.39 4.98 -4.95
C PRO A 52 23.74 6.37 -4.89
N ALA A 53 23.49 6.90 -3.69
CA ALA A 53 22.81 8.18 -3.49
C ALA A 53 23.47 9.35 -4.26
N GLY A 54 24.81 9.37 -4.32
CA GLY A 54 25.58 10.37 -5.06
C GLY A 54 25.40 10.34 -6.60
N THR A 55 24.75 9.31 -7.14
CA THR A 55 24.51 9.14 -8.59
C THR A 55 23.07 9.40 -9.03
N LEU A 56 22.12 9.45 -8.07
CA LEU A 56 20.68 9.59 -8.35
C LEU A 56 20.33 10.90 -9.08
N GLY A 57 21.00 12.00 -8.74
CA GLY A 57 20.78 13.32 -9.37
C GLY A 57 21.17 13.39 -10.85
N ASN A 58 22.03 12.48 -11.32
CA ASN A 58 22.58 12.50 -12.68
C ASN A 58 21.85 11.54 -13.65
N ARG A 59 20.74 10.91 -13.23
CA ARG A 59 20.00 9.93 -14.05
C ARG A 59 18.53 10.33 -14.26
N PRO A 60 18.27 11.32 -15.11
CA PRO A 60 16.91 11.85 -15.32
C PRO A 60 15.92 10.80 -15.87
N LEU A 61 16.39 9.83 -16.67
CA LEU A 61 15.52 8.77 -17.22
C LEU A 61 14.96 7.83 -16.15
N ALA A 62 15.76 7.54 -15.13
CA ALA A 62 15.44 6.59 -14.10
C ALA A 62 14.53 7.23 -13.04
N ARG A 63 14.76 8.52 -12.72
CA ARG A 63 13.77 9.36 -12.01
C ARG A 63 12.44 9.44 -12.76
N ARG A 64 12.47 9.64 -14.08
CA ARG A 64 11.25 9.69 -14.90
C ARG A 64 10.48 8.37 -14.88
N ALA A 65 11.16 7.23 -14.84
CA ALA A 65 10.48 5.93 -14.69
C ALA A 65 9.75 5.81 -13.34
N LEU A 66 10.34 6.37 -12.27
CA LEU A 66 9.71 6.41 -10.96
C LEU A 66 8.48 7.35 -10.93
N GLU A 67 8.58 8.53 -11.54
CA GLU A 67 7.46 9.47 -11.70
C GLU A 67 6.34 8.86 -12.57
N GLN A 68 6.69 8.19 -13.67
CA GLN A 68 5.73 7.45 -14.50
C GLN A 68 5.04 6.31 -13.73
N LEU A 69 5.78 5.58 -12.91
CA LEU A 69 5.21 4.55 -12.04
C LEU A 69 4.22 5.18 -11.05
N ARG A 70 4.60 6.28 -10.39
CA ARG A 70 3.71 7.03 -9.49
C ARG A 70 2.42 7.44 -10.21
N ASP A 71 2.55 8.11 -11.36
CA ASP A 71 1.40 8.69 -12.07
C ASP A 71 0.49 7.63 -12.71
N SER A 72 1.03 6.45 -13.02
CA SER A 72 0.24 5.34 -13.62
C SER A 72 -0.35 4.37 -12.59
N LEU A 73 0.35 4.12 -11.47
CA LEU A 73 -0.05 3.14 -10.47
C LEU A 73 -0.70 3.78 -9.24
N PHE A 74 -0.24 4.96 -8.82
CA PHE A 74 -0.68 5.63 -7.60
C PHE A 74 -1.55 6.86 -7.93
N HIS A 75 -2.50 6.69 -8.84
CA HIS A 75 -3.44 7.74 -9.22
C HIS A 75 -4.85 7.19 -9.41
N ALA A 76 -5.75 7.60 -8.53
CA ALA A 76 -7.17 7.26 -8.57
C ALA A 76 -7.98 8.54 -8.40
N PRO A 77 -8.64 9.05 -9.46
CA PRO A 77 -9.43 10.27 -9.38
C PRO A 77 -10.45 10.24 -8.23
N GLY A 78 -10.42 11.25 -7.35
CA GLY A 78 -11.29 11.33 -6.18
C GLY A 78 -10.79 10.58 -4.94
N ARG A 79 -9.63 9.89 -5.06
CA ARG A 79 -8.91 9.13 -4.03
C ARG A 79 -7.41 9.51 -3.99
N ASP A 80 -7.09 10.72 -4.41
CA ASP A 80 -5.72 11.18 -4.57
C ASP A 80 -4.96 11.25 -3.23
N ALA A 81 -5.65 11.53 -2.13
CA ALA A 81 -5.03 11.59 -0.81
C ALA A 81 -4.56 10.19 -0.35
N GLU A 82 -5.43 9.19 -0.49
CA GLU A 82 -5.12 7.79 -0.17
C GLU A 82 -4.01 7.26 -1.08
N MET A 83 -4.05 7.57 -2.38
CA MET A 83 -3.00 7.16 -3.32
C MET A 83 -1.66 7.83 -3.06
N ARG A 84 -1.63 9.13 -2.71
CA ARG A 84 -0.40 9.83 -2.30
C ARG A 84 0.22 9.19 -1.07
N LEU A 85 -0.61 8.77 -0.12
CA LEU A 85 -0.15 8.10 1.08
C LEU A 85 0.48 6.75 0.74
N LEU A 86 -0.22 5.90 -0.04
CA LEU A 86 0.30 4.61 -0.49
C LEU A 86 1.61 4.75 -1.29
N TRP A 87 1.74 5.81 -2.09
CA TRP A 87 2.97 6.13 -2.80
C TRP A 87 4.14 6.38 -1.84
N ARG A 88 3.93 7.27 -0.86
CA ARG A 88 4.95 7.61 0.13
C ARG A 88 5.36 6.38 0.94
N GLU A 89 4.40 5.59 1.39
CA GLU A 89 4.64 4.33 2.11
C GLU A 89 5.45 3.33 1.27
N GLY A 90 4.99 3.04 0.04
CA GLY A 90 5.64 2.09 -0.85
C GLY A 90 7.07 2.50 -1.19
N LEU A 91 7.29 3.77 -1.50
CA LEU A 91 8.61 4.30 -1.82
C LEU A 91 9.55 4.30 -0.61
N ALA A 92 9.08 4.74 0.56
CA ALA A 92 9.87 4.71 1.78
C ALA A 92 10.23 3.27 2.17
N SER A 93 9.28 2.35 2.11
CA SER A 93 9.52 0.92 2.34
C SER A 93 10.54 0.36 1.36
N ALA A 94 10.47 0.72 0.07
CA ALA A 94 11.45 0.30 -0.93
C ALA A 94 12.88 0.78 -0.61
N CYS A 95 13.02 2.03 -0.14
CA CYS A 95 14.30 2.59 0.25
C CYS A 95 14.87 1.91 1.51
N TYR A 96 14.05 1.68 2.53
CA TYR A 96 14.47 0.95 3.74
C TYR A 96 14.80 -0.51 3.43
N ALA A 97 13.99 -1.18 2.61
CA ALA A 97 14.23 -2.55 2.16
C ALA A 97 15.61 -2.70 1.52
N ARG A 98 16.01 -1.76 0.66
CA ARG A 98 17.36 -1.74 0.06
C ARG A 98 18.46 -1.66 1.13
N VAL A 99 18.31 -0.72 2.07
CA VAL A 99 19.30 -0.51 3.15
C VAL A 99 19.39 -1.72 4.07
N ILE A 100 18.26 -2.35 4.38
CA ILE A 100 18.19 -3.58 5.18
C ILE A 100 18.84 -4.74 4.41
N ALA A 101 18.49 -4.95 3.15
CA ALA A 101 19.03 -6.02 2.31
C ALA A 101 20.56 -5.94 2.23
N ALA A 102 21.10 -4.74 2.03
CA ALA A 102 22.55 -4.50 2.01
C ALA A 102 23.24 -4.87 3.34
N GLN A 103 22.60 -4.59 4.47
CA GLN A 103 23.16 -4.90 5.80
C GLN A 103 23.16 -6.40 6.12
N VAL A 104 22.16 -7.14 5.64
CA VAL A 104 22.00 -8.58 5.96
C VAL A 104 22.44 -9.51 4.82
N GLY A 105 22.92 -8.96 3.70
CA GLY A 105 23.33 -9.75 2.53
C GLY A 105 22.17 -10.43 1.80
N PHE A 106 20.97 -9.85 1.82
CA PHE A 106 19.80 -10.37 1.10
C PHE A 106 19.72 -9.80 -0.33
N ASP A 107 18.95 -10.44 -1.21
CA ASP A 107 18.67 -9.94 -2.57
C ASP A 107 17.97 -8.57 -2.53
N SER A 108 18.77 -7.53 -2.74
CA SER A 108 18.35 -6.13 -2.64
C SER A 108 17.33 -5.74 -3.72
N PRO A 109 17.53 -6.00 -5.03
CA PRO A 109 16.50 -5.79 -6.03
C PRO A 109 15.16 -6.47 -5.72
N LEU A 110 15.18 -7.74 -5.30
CA LEU A 110 13.96 -8.48 -4.97
C LEU A 110 13.22 -7.83 -3.80
N LEU A 111 13.92 -7.52 -2.70
CA LEU A 111 13.30 -6.94 -1.50
C LEU A 111 12.82 -5.51 -1.75
N THR A 112 13.59 -4.69 -2.49
CA THR A 112 13.16 -3.35 -2.89
C THR A 112 11.90 -3.40 -3.77
N GLY A 113 11.85 -4.29 -4.75
CA GLY A 113 10.68 -4.46 -5.61
C GLY A 113 9.45 -4.95 -4.84
N ALA A 114 9.64 -5.90 -3.92
CA ALA A 114 8.56 -6.38 -3.05
C ALA A 114 8.05 -5.26 -2.14
N ALA A 115 8.96 -4.47 -1.56
CA ALA A 115 8.60 -3.34 -0.71
C ALA A 115 7.92 -2.19 -1.45
N LEU A 116 8.28 -1.94 -2.71
CA LEU A 116 7.59 -0.94 -3.52
C LEU A 116 6.14 -1.36 -3.84
N LEU A 117 5.89 -2.66 -3.93
CA LEU A 117 4.62 -3.23 -4.38
C LEU A 117 3.83 -3.95 -3.28
N HIS A 118 4.26 -3.90 -2.02
CA HIS A 118 3.62 -4.68 -0.95
C HIS A 118 2.13 -4.32 -0.77
N ARG A 119 1.76 -3.07 -1.08
CA ARG A 119 0.38 -2.56 -1.04
C ARG A 119 -0.39 -2.67 -2.36
N VAL A 120 0.05 -3.51 -3.29
CA VAL A 120 -0.55 -3.58 -4.64
C VAL A 120 -2.02 -3.98 -4.62
N GLY A 121 -2.45 -4.77 -3.65
CA GLY A 121 -3.86 -5.13 -3.47
C GLY A 121 -4.71 -3.92 -3.08
N GLU A 122 -4.24 -3.12 -2.13
CA GLU A 122 -4.91 -1.89 -1.69
C GLU A 122 -4.96 -0.84 -2.81
N ILE A 123 -3.88 -0.69 -3.58
CA ILE A 123 -3.84 0.19 -4.75
C ILE A 123 -4.89 -0.25 -5.80
N ALA A 124 -4.93 -1.54 -6.13
CA ALA A 124 -5.90 -2.08 -7.09
C ALA A 124 -7.35 -1.89 -6.60
N ALA A 125 -7.59 -2.09 -5.30
CA ALA A 125 -8.90 -1.87 -4.69
C ALA A 125 -9.33 -0.38 -4.76
N LEU A 126 -8.42 0.57 -4.51
CA LEU A 126 -8.72 2.00 -4.64
C LEU A 126 -9.00 2.42 -6.09
N HIS A 127 -8.30 1.86 -7.08
CA HIS A 127 -8.64 2.09 -8.49
C HIS A 127 -10.05 1.60 -8.83
N ALA A 128 -10.39 0.39 -8.37
CA ALA A 128 -11.72 -0.17 -8.59
C ALA A 128 -12.80 0.68 -7.92
N LEU A 129 -12.55 1.11 -6.67
CA LEU A 129 -13.46 1.97 -5.93
C LEU A 129 -13.66 3.31 -6.63
N ALA A 130 -12.60 4.03 -7.00
CA ALA A 130 -12.71 5.32 -7.67
C ALA A 130 -13.54 5.23 -8.97
N ARG A 131 -13.38 4.15 -9.74
CA ARG A 131 -14.19 3.91 -10.95
C ARG A 131 -15.65 3.60 -10.64
N ALA A 132 -15.90 2.77 -9.63
CA ALA A 132 -17.27 2.45 -9.20
C ALA A 132 -18.00 3.68 -8.64
N GLU A 133 -17.31 4.54 -7.90
CA GLU A 133 -17.82 5.81 -7.40
C GLU A 133 -18.13 6.78 -8.53
N ALA A 134 -17.22 6.91 -9.51
CA ALA A 134 -17.45 7.72 -10.70
C ALA A 134 -18.65 7.22 -11.53
N ALA A 135 -18.81 5.90 -11.69
CA ALA A 135 -19.90 5.31 -12.45
C ALA A 135 -21.25 5.40 -11.74
N SER A 136 -21.27 5.32 -10.41
CA SER A 136 -22.51 5.34 -9.61
C SER A 136 -22.92 6.74 -9.12
N GLY A 137 -21.99 7.71 -9.11
CA GLY A 137 -22.18 9.03 -8.52
C GLY A 137 -22.21 9.02 -6.98
N LEU A 138 -21.80 7.92 -6.35
CA LEU A 138 -21.82 7.73 -4.90
C LEU A 138 -20.41 7.67 -4.35
N LYS A 139 -20.22 8.11 -3.10
CA LYS A 139 -18.94 8.03 -2.41
C LYS A 139 -19.06 7.18 -1.16
N LEU A 140 -18.17 6.21 -1.03
CA LEU A 140 -17.99 5.39 0.16
C LEU A 140 -16.99 6.10 1.10
N VAL A 141 -17.25 6.13 2.40
CA VAL A 141 -16.37 6.82 3.35
C VAL A 141 -16.07 5.99 4.58
N GLY A 142 -14.89 6.21 5.15
CA GLY A 142 -14.55 5.76 6.49
C GLY A 142 -14.41 4.23 6.63
N PRO A 143 -14.89 3.64 7.75
CA PRO A 143 -14.63 2.24 8.10
C PRO A 143 -15.20 1.19 7.13
N VAL A 144 -16.34 1.47 6.50
CA VAL A 144 -16.99 0.54 5.56
C VAL A 144 -16.11 0.30 4.33
N MET A 145 -15.42 1.34 3.88
CA MET A 145 -14.44 1.25 2.80
C MET A 145 -13.29 0.31 3.16
N GLN A 146 -12.69 0.51 4.33
CA GLN A 146 -11.57 -0.30 4.79
C GLN A 146 -11.96 -1.77 4.90
N GLN A 147 -13.11 -2.08 5.51
CA GLN A 147 -13.59 -3.45 5.64
C GLN A 147 -13.79 -4.15 4.27
N ILE A 148 -14.39 -3.46 3.30
CA ILE A 148 -14.62 -4.03 1.96
C ILE A 148 -13.29 -4.27 1.24
N MET A 149 -12.35 -3.33 1.36
CA MET A 149 -11.04 -3.46 0.71
C MET A 149 -10.19 -4.57 1.35
N GLU A 150 -10.14 -4.62 2.67
CA GLU A 150 -9.38 -5.62 3.44
C GLU A 150 -9.83 -7.05 3.10
N ALA A 151 -11.15 -7.29 3.04
CA ALA A 151 -11.73 -8.59 2.74
C ALA A 151 -11.36 -9.16 1.35
N ARG A 152 -10.82 -8.34 0.44
CA ARG A 152 -10.46 -8.71 -0.94
C ARG A 152 -8.97 -8.60 -1.23
N THR A 153 -8.17 -8.10 -0.29
CA THR A 153 -6.78 -7.69 -0.58
C THR A 153 -5.90 -8.86 -1.04
N ASP A 154 -5.99 -10.03 -0.41
CA ASP A 154 -5.12 -11.17 -0.73
C ASP A 154 -5.41 -11.75 -2.12
N GLU A 155 -6.70 -11.85 -2.49
CA GLU A 155 -7.12 -12.26 -3.82
C GLU A 155 -6.64 -11.26 -4.87
N LEU A 156 -6.75 -9.96 -4.60
CA LEU A 156 -6.29 -8.91 -5.49
C LEU A 156 -4.78 -8.97 -5.68
N VAL A 157 -3.98 -9.14 -4.63
CA VAL A 157 -2.52 -9.31 -4.76
C VAL A 157 -2.21 -10.49 -5.69
N SER A 158 -2.83 -11.66 -5.46
CA SER A 158 -2.61 -12.84 -6.30
C SER A 158 -3.02 -12.62 -7.76
N ARG A 159 -4.13 -11.91 -7.99
CA ARG A 159 -4.64 -11.64 -9.34
C ARG A 159 -3.79 -10.62 -10.10
N VAL A 160 -3.45 -9.50 -9.45
CA VAL A 160 -2.67 -8.40 -10.05
C VAL A 160 -1.25 -8.85 -10.35
N THR A 161 -0.58 -9.50 -9.41
CA THR A 161 0.80 -9.96 -9.62
C THR A 161 0.91 -11.00 -10.75
N ARG A 162 -0.13 -11.83 -10.95
CA ARG A 162 -0.24 -12.75 -12.09
C ARG A 162 -0.51 -12.01 -13.40
N SER A 163 -1.50 -11.11 -13.44
CA SER A 163 -1.88 -10.41 -14.68
C SER A 163 -0.77 -9.49 -15.18
N TRP A 164 0.04 -8.93 -14.28
CA TRP A 164 1.23 -8.16 -14.65
C TRP A 164 2.42 -9.02 -15.09
N GLY A 165 2.36 -10.35 -14.92
CA GLY A 165 3.46 -11.25 -15.23
C GLY A 165 4.72 -10.92 -14.42
N LEU A 166 4.56 -10.65 -13.11
CA LEU A 166 5.72 -10.38 -12.25
C LEU A 166 6.60 -11.64 -12.13
N PRO A 167 7.93 -11.48 -11.97
CA PRO A 167 8.83 -12.59 -11.72
C PRO A 167 8.36 -13.46 -10.55
N GLY A 168 8.58 -14.78 -10.65
CA GLY A 168 8.06 -15.77 -9.70
C GLY A 168 8.38 -15.45 -8.25
N GLU A 169 9.64 -15.12 -7.96
CA GLU A 169 10.11 -14.82 -6.60
C GLU A 169 9.50 -13.53 -6.03
N LEU A 170 9.37 -12.48 -6.86
CA LEU A 170 8.73 -11.23 -6.47
C LEU A 170 7.25 -11.48 -6.13
N ARG A 171 6.55 -12.23 -6.99
CA ARG A 171 5.16 -12.60 -6.78
C ARG A 171 4.98 -13.43 -5.51
N LEU A 172 5.83 -14.43 -5.28
CA LEU A 172 5.80 -15.25 -4.07
C LEU A 172 6.05 -14.42 -2.81
N THR A 173 7.02 -13.49 -2.85
CA THR A 173 7.32 -12.61 -1.72
C THR A 173 6.13 -11.74 -1.37
N LEU A 174 5.45 -11.14 -2.36
CA LEU A 174 4.26 -10.32 -2.15
C LEU A 174 3.09 -11.13 -1.55
N ILE A 175 2.84 -12.35 -2.05
CA ILE A 175 1.77 -13.22 -1.54
C ILE A 175 2.08 -13.68 -0.11
N ARG A 176 3.31 -14.15 0.15
CA ARG A 176 3.71 -14.63 1.48
C ARG A 176 3.73 -13.49 2.50
N TRP A 177 4.13 -12.29 2.10
CA TRP A 177 4.05 -11.13 2.97
C TRP A 177 2.62 -10.82 3.38
N ARG A 178 1.58 -11.14 2.60
CA ARG A 178 0.19 -11.00 3.05
C ARG A 178 -0.21 -12.07 4.05
N VAL A 179 0.09 -13.32 3.74
CA VAL A 179 -0.47 -14.49 4.47
C VAL A 179 0.34 -14.85 5.72
N GLU A 180 1.64 -14.58 5.72
CA GLU A 180 2.58 -15.12 6.73
C GLU A 180 3.06 -14.05 7.72
N GLN A 181 2.42 -12.87 7.82
CA GLN A 181 2.84 -11.81 8.74
C GLN A 181 2.80 -12.25 10.20
N GLU A 182 1.84 -13.08 10.58
CA GLU A 182 1.67 -13.56 11.95
C GLU A 182 2.33 -14.92 12.19
N ASN A 183 2.90 -15.53 11.15
CA ASN A 183 3.52 -16.84 11.25
C ASN A 183 4.91 -16.74 11.94
N LEU A 184 5.11 -17.52 13.00
CA LEU A 184 6.39 -17.60 13.71
C LEU A 184 7.53 -18.17 12.84
N GLN A 185 7.20 -19.04 11.88
CA GLN A 185 8.15 -19.66 10.94
C GLN A 185 8.13 -18.97 9.57
N ARG A 186 7.80 -17.67 9.53
CA ARG A 186 7.80 -16.87 8.31
C ARG A 186 9.21 -16.80 7.69
N PRO A 187 9.31 -16.77 6.36
CA PRO A 187 10.57 -16.69 5.66
C PRO A 187 11.24 -15.34 5.89
N GLN A 188 12.57 -15.32 5.75
CA GLN A 188 13.37 -14.13 5.99
C GLN A 188 12.90 -12.91 5.16
N CYS A 189 12.51 -13.10 3.90
CA CYS A 189 12.02 -11.99 3.06
C CYS A 189 10.78 -11.29 3.64
N VAL A 190 9.88 -12.03 4.28
CA VAL A 190 8.69 -11.46 4.94
C VAL A 190 9.10 -10.67 6.18
N THR A 191 9.99 -11.23 7.02
CA THR A 191 10.55 -10.55 8.19
C THR A 191 11.22 -9.22 7.83
N LEU A 192 12.08 -9.22 6.81
CA LEU A 192 12.79 -8.01 6.37
C LEU A 192 11.84 -6.98 5.76
N LEU A 193 10.82 -7.44 5.02
CA LEU A 193 9.80 -6.56 4.45
C LEU A 193 8.90 -5.93 5.53
N MET A 194 8.52 -6.68 6.57
CA MET A 194 7.82 -6.14 7.74
C MET A 194 8.65 -5.09 8.47
N MET A 195 9.96 -5.30 8.61
CA MET A 195 10.86 -4.31 9.20
C MET A 195 10.93 -3.03 8.36
N ALA A 196 11.06 -3.16 7.03
CA ALA A 196 11.06 -2.03 6.11
C ALA A 196 9.74 -1.24 6.16
N GLN A 197 8.62 -1.95 6.32
CA GLN A 197 7.31 -1.34 6.51
C GLN A 197 7.21 -0.59 7.85
N ALA A 198 7.66 -1.17 8.97
CA ALA A 198 7.63 -0.50 10.27
C ALA A 198 8.40 0.84 10.26
N LEU A 199 9.59 0.86 9.65
CA LEU A 199 10.40 2.07 9.46
C LEU A 199 9.70 3.10 8.55
N SER A 200 9.09 2.62 7.46
CA SER A 200 8.29 3.45 6.55
C SER A 200 7.10 4.07 7.27
N THR A 201 6.38 3.30 8.09
CA THR A 201 5.26 3.78 8.88
C THR A 201 5.68 4.85 9.88
N GLU A 202 6.78 4.64 10.61
CA GLU A 202 7.30 5.67 11.54
C GLU A 202 7.66 6.96 10.80
N LEU A 203 8.26 6.88 9.61
CA LEU A 203 8.63 8.04 8.80
C LEU A 203 7.42 8.78 8.21
N VAL A 204 6.52 8.03 7.56
CA VAL A 204 5.41 8.60 6.78
C VAL A 204 4.26 9.05 7.68
N HIS A 205 4.04 8.36 8.80
CA HIS A 205 2.98 8.62 9.77
C HIS A 205 3.50 9.18 11.09
N ALA A 206 4.64 9.88 11.09
CA ALA A 206 5.29 10.36 12.32
C ALA A 206 4.34 11.13 13.27
N ALA A 207 3.32 11.81 12.74
CA ALA A 207 2.34 12.56 13.54
C ALA A 207 1.31 11.67 14.27
N THR A 208 1.07 10.44 13.79
CA THR A 208 0.03 9.53 14.30
C THR A 208 0.58 8.17 14.73
N CYS A 209 1.84 7.88 14.45
CA CYS A 209 2.51 6.64 14.80
C CYS A 209 2.79 6.58 16.31
N THR A 210 2.55 5.43 16.92
CA THR A 210 2.94 5.18 18.30
C THR A 210 4.47 5.22 18.43
N PRO A 211 5.04 6.02 19.36
CA PRO A 211 6.48 6.00 19.61
C PRO A 211 6.96 4.60 19.98
N GLY A 212 8.11 4.19 19.44
CA GLY A 212 8.69 2.87 19.70
C GLY A 212 8.20 1.73 18.80
N LEU A 213 7.37 2.02 17.78
CA LEU A 213 6.89 1.01 16.82
C LEU A 213 8.04 0.20 16.20
N VAL A 214 9.10 0.88 15.78
CA VAL A 214 10.27 0.27 15.11
C VAL A 214 11.01 -0.66 16.07
N GLU A 215 11.19 -0.25 17.32
CA GLU A 215 11.86 -1.05 18.36
C GLU A 215 11.03 -2.29 18.73
N VAL A 216 9.72 -2.14 18.89
CA VAL A 216 8.82 -3.27 19.14
C VAL A 216 8.85 -4.25 17.96
N ALA A 217 8.74 -3.75 16.72
CA ALA A 217 8.83 -4.57 15.53
C ALA A 217 10.19 -5.30 15.45
N GLN A 218 11.30 -4.61 15.68
CA GLN A 218 12.64 -5.21 15.68
C GLN A 218 12.75 -6.35 16.70
N GLN A 219 12.25 -6.16 17.92
CA GLN A 219 12.26 -7.19 18.96
C GLN A 219 11.38 -8.39 18.59
N SER A 220 10.13 -8.15 18.15
CA SER A 220 9.20 -9.22 17.76
C SER A 220 9.65 -9.99 16.53
N LEU A 221 10.41 -9.35 15.63
CA LEU A 221 10.99 -9.96 14.44
C LEU A 221 12.34 -10.65 14.72
N GLY A 222 12.89 -10.52 15.92
CA GLY A 222 14.18 -11.12 16.30
C GLY A 222 15.37 -10.57 15.51
N LEU A 223 15.27 -9.33 15.03
CA LEU A 223 16.31 -8.70 14.21
C LEU A 223 17.37 -8.02 15.09
N PRO A 224 18.65 -7.97 14.69
CA PRO A 224 19.65 -7.24 15.44
C PRO A 224 19.39 -5.72 15.42
N ALA A 225 19.66 -5.05 16.54
CA ALA A 225 19.49 -3.59 16.67
C ALA A 225 20.33 -2.79 15.65
N SER A 226 21.42 -3.38 15.15
CA SER A 226 22.25 -2.79 14.09
C SER A 226 21.43 -2.45 12.84
N ILE A 227 20.46 -3.29 12.45
CA ILE A 227 19.58 -3.05 11.30
C ILE A 227 18.79 -1.76 11.46
N VAL A 228 18.25 -1.53 12.65
CA VAL A 228 17.50 -0.30 12.97
C VAL A 228 18.43 0.90 12.92
N SER A 229 19.60 0.81 13.56
CA SER A 229 20.57 1.92 13.58
C SER A 229 21.06 2.30 12.17
N GLY A 230 21.39 1.31 11.33
CA GLY A 230 21.83 1.55 9.96
C GLY A 230 20.70 2.10 9.08
N SER A 231 19.46 1.65 9.31
CA SER A 231 18.29 2.18 8.61
C SER A 231 17.97 3.62 9.03
N ARG A 232 18.05 3.94 10.33
CA ARG A 232 17.83 5.29 10.86
C ARG A 232 18.86 6.29 10.30
N ALA A 233 20.10 5.87 10.07
CA ALA A 233 21.11 6.70 9.43
C ALA A 233 20.74 7.12 7.99
N ALA A 234 19.93 6.33 7.29
CA ALA A 234 19.45 6.64 5.94
C ALA A 234 18.19 7.52 5.92
N THR A 235 17.48 7.68 7.05
CA THR A 235 16.15 8.32 7.11
C THR A 235 16.12 9.72 6.52
N ALA A 236 17.11 10.57 6.80
CA ALA A 236 17.13 11.94 6.29
C ALA A 236 17.18 11.98 4.75
N GLY A 237 17.99 11.11 4.14
CA GLY A 237 18.08 11.00 2.68
C GLY A 237 16.81 10.43 2.05
N ILE A 238 16.16 9.47 2.72
CA ILE A 238 14.87 8.92 2.29
C ILE A 238 13.79 10.00 2.34
N ALA A 239 13.71 10.76 3.44
CA ALA A 239 12.77 11.86 3.58
C ALA A 239 12.95 12.91 2.48
N GLN A 240 14.20 13.31 2.20
CA GLN A 240 14.51 14.25 1.11
C GLN A 240 14.06 13.70 -0.25
N LEU A 241 14.30 12.41 -0.52
CA LEU A 241 13.85 11.77 -1.76
C LEU A 241 12.32 11.80 -1.88
N LEU A 242 11.58 11.47 -0.82
CA LEU A 242 10.11 11.49 -0.82
C LEU A 242 9.57 12.86 -1.23
N GLU A 243 10.19 13.94 -0.77
CA GLU A 243 9.79 15.30 -1.13
C GLU A 243 10.15 15.65 -2.59
N GLN A 244 11.27 15.16 -3.10
CA GLN A 244 11.68 15.39 -4.50
C GLN A 244 10.79 14.70 -5.53
N VAL A 245 10.19 13.57 -5.17
CA VAL A 245 9.32 12.77 -6.06
C VAL A 245 7.87 12.77 -5.60
N ALA A 246 7.51 13.68 -4.71
CA ALA A 246 6.13 13.97 -4.38
C ALA A 246 5.39 14.44 -5.66
N PRO A 247 4.11 14.05 -5.83
CA PRO A 247 3.32 14.62 -6.91
C PRO A 247 3.20 16.14 -6.70
N ALA A 248 3.24 16.89 -7.79
CA ALA A 248 2.99 18.32 -7.74
C ALA A 248 1.61 18.53 -7.08
N THR A 249 1.54 19.41 -6.07
CA THR A 249 0.27 19.84 -5.51
C THR A 249 -0.54 20.51 -6.62
N ALA A 250 -1.59 19.82 -7.06
CA ALA A 250 -2.60 20.36 -7.97
C ALA A 250 -3.47 21.39 -7.23
#